data_AF-A0A6M1Y383-F1
#
_entry.id   AF-A0A6M1Y383-F1
#
_cell.length_a   1.000
_cell.length_b   1.000
_cell.length_c   1.000
_cell.angle_alpha   90.00
_cell.angle_beta   90.00
_cell.angle_gamma   90.00
#
_symmetry.space_group_name_H-M   'P 1'
#
loop_
_entity.id
_entity.type
_entity.pdbx_description
1 polymer ?
#
loop_
_entity_poly.entity_id
_entity_poly.type
_entity_poly.pdbx_seq_one_letter_code
_entity_poly.pdbx_strand_id
1 'polypeptide(L)'
;MHATTEQLLNLRDGAPVAELTAAHVRACPACRQELEELVEMRERLRGLPEVAPPVASWDAVAARLASGPEQPVRSARHAAWSWLAMAASITLALSLLWIVDHDPADRPAPGTTTDLVASTPAPSNSVPGGRATALVHASRELEAALRALPAAPRVTRASTALTVAELEDGLLRIDAELNRQGLPPEREVTLWRQRVGLMDALMQVRYAELAETY
;
A
#
# COMPACT_ATOMS: atom_id res chain seq x y z
N MET A 1 -26.16 10.73 -21.39
CA MET A 1 -25.22 10.38 -20.31
C MET A 1 -25.88 10.76 -19.00
N HIS A 2 -25.85 9.87 -18.02
CA HIS A 2 -26.47 10.04 -16.69
C HIS A 2 -25.39 10.33 -15.64
N ALA A 3 -25.80 10.84 -14.47
CA ALA A 3 -24.90 10.97 -13.33
C ALA A 3 -24.45 9.58 -12.84
N THR A 4 -23.23 9.49 -12.34
CA THR A 4 -22.75 8.24 -11.72
C THR A 4 -23.36 8.08 -10.33
N THR A 5 -23.43 6.84 -9.83
CA THR A 5 -23.92 6.56 -8.48
C THR A 5 -23.17 7.34 -7.41
N GLU A 6 -21.85 7.48 -7.55
CA GLU A 6 -21.01 8.29 -6.64
C GLU A 6 -21.43 9.77 -6.62
N GLN A 7 -21.72 10.36 -7.79
CA GLN A 7 -22.19 11.74 -7.88
C GLN A 7 -23.57 11.92 -7.23
N LEU A 8 -24.47 10.93 -7.36
CA LEU A 8 -25.77 10.96 -6.70
C LEU A 8 -25.64 10.82 -5.18
N LEU A 9 -24.74 9.96 -4.68
CA LEU A 9 -24.45 9.84 -3.25
C LEU A 9 -23.85 11.13 -2.68
N ASN A 10 -22.92 11.76 -3.41
CA ASN A 10 -22.35 13.05 -3.01
C ASN A 10 -23.42 14.13 -2.92
N LEU A 11 -24.34 14.21 -3.91
CA LEU A 11 -25.49 15.11 -3.85
C LEU A 11 -26.42 14.83 -2.66
N ARG A 12 -26.72 13.55 -2.38
CA ARG A 12 -27.54 13.13 -1.24
C ARG A 12 -26.94 13.57 0.09
N ASP A 13 -25.63 13.46 0.22
CA ASP A 13 -24.90 13.68 1.47
C ASP A 13 -24.38 15.13 1.62
N GLY A 14 -24.66 16.00 0.65
CA GLY A 14 -24.28 17.41 0.67
C GLY A 14 -22.81 17.68 0.32
N ALA A 15 -22.12 16.69 -0.24
CA ALA A 15 -20.75 16.82 -0.74
C ALA A 15 -20.72 17.55 -2.09
N PRO A 16 -19.62 18.27 -2.41
CA PRO A 16 -19.53 19.04 -3.64
C PRO A 16 -19.53 18.12 -4.88
N VAL A 17 -20.31 18.51 -5.89
CA VAL A 17 -20.29 17.94 -7.24
C VAL A 17 -20.21 19.07 -8.27
N ALA A 18 -19.77 18.78 -9.49
CA ALA A 18 -19.74 19.77 -10.57
C ALA A 18 -21.16 20.33 -10.83
N GLU A 19 -21.28 21.65 -10.99
CA GLU A 19 -22.58 22.33 -11.18
C GLU A 19 -23.33 21.80 -12.41
N LEU A 20 -22.62 21.42 -13.48
CA LEU A 20 -23.23 20.80 -14.65
C LEU A 20 -23.92 19.46 -14.32
N THR A 21 -23.34 18.66 -13.42
CA THR A 21 -23.94 17.42 -12.95
C THR A 21 -25.16 17.70 -12.09
N ALA A 22 -25.09 18.66 -11.16
CA ALA A 22 -26.24 19.06 -10.34
C ALA A 22 -27.40 19.61 -11.19
N ALA A 23 -27.10 20.42 -12.21
CA ALA A 23 -28.07 20.90 -13.18
C ALA A 23 -28.67 19.75 -14.00
N HIS A 24 -27.85 18.81 -14.47
CA HIS A 24 -28.34 17.61 -15.17
C HIS A 24 -29.28 16.78 -14.30
N VAL A 25 -28.90 16.49 -13.05
CA VAL A 25 -29.75 15.73 -12.11
C VAL A 25 -31.07 16.45 -11.89
N ARG A 26 -31.08 17.79 -11.73
CA ARG A 26 -32.34 18.56 -11.64
C ARG A 26 -33.21 18.46 -12.89
N ALA A 27 -32.62 18.34 -14.08
CA ALA A 27 -33.34 18.31 -15.35
C ALA A 27 -33.74 16.90 -15.82
N CYS A 28 -33.00 15.85 -15.45
CA CYS A 28 -33.20 14.49 -15.92
C CYS A 28 -34.11 13.68 -14.96
N PRO A 29 -35.30 13.22 -15.40
CA PRO A 29 -36.22 12.47 -14.53
C PRO A 29 -35.63 11.18 -13.95
N ALA A 30 -34.85 10.42 -14.74
CA ALA A 30 -34.23 9.18 -14.30
C ALA A 30 -33.22 9.41 -13.15
N CYS A 31 -32.34 10.41 -13.29
CA CYS A 31 -31.37 10.73 -12.24
C CYS A 31 -32.04 11.31 -10.97
N ARG A 32 -33.17 12.03 -11.09
CA ARG A 32 -33.93 12.46 -9.91
C ARG A 32 -34.54 11.29 -9.17
N GLN A 33 -35.15 10.35 -9.92
CA GLN A 33 -35.75 9.16 -9.32
C GLN A 33 -34.69 8.34 -8.56
N GLU A 34 -33.53 8.10 -9.17
CA GLU A 34 -32.44 7.39 -8.48
C GLU A 34 -31.97 8.13 -7.21
N LEU A 35 -31.90 9.47 -7.25
CA LEU A 35 -31.55 10.27 -6.06
C LEU A 35 -32.63 10.16 -4.97
N GLU A 36 -33.91 10.20 -5.34
CA GLU A 36 -35.04 10.03 -4.41
C GLU A 36 -35.03 8.65 -3.75
N GLU A 37 -34.77 7.59 -4.51
CA GLU A 37 -34.61 6.23 -3.99
C GLU A 37 -33.46 6.13 -2.98
N LEU A 38 -32.32 6.77 -3.27
CA LEU A 38 -31.17 6.83 -2.36
C LEU A 38 -31.45 7.63 -1.09
N VAL A 39 -32.23 8.71 -1.18
CA VAL A 39 -32.69 9.49 -0.01
C VAL A 39 -33.63 8.65 0.84
N GLU A 40 -34.62 8.00 0.23
CA GLU A 40 -35.60 7.16 0.93
C GLU A 40 -34.92 5.99 1.66
N MET A 41 -33.96 5.32 1.00
CA MET A 41 -33.16 4.27 1.62
C MET A 41 -32.42 4.77 2.86
N ARG A 42 -31.82 5.97 2.79
CA ARG A 42 -31.14 6.58 3.93
C ARG A 42 -32.10 6.85 5.10
N GLU A 43 -33.30 7.36 4.82
CA GLU A 43 -34.30 7.59 5.86
C GLU A 43 -34.78 6.27 6.49
N ARG A 44 -34.96 5.21 5.69
CA ARG A 44 -35.26 3.87 6.21
C ARG A 44 -34.16 3.34 7.14
N LEU A 45 -32.89 3.52 6.76
CA LEU A 45 -31.75 3.13 7.60
C LEU A 45 -31.65 3.95 8.88
N ARG A 46 -31.96 5.25 8.83
CA ARG A 46 -32.01 6.12 10.02
C ARG A 46 -33.17 5.78 10.96
N GLY A 47 -34.27 5.27 10.41
CA GLY A 47 -35.43 4.82 11.17
C GLY A 47 -35.27 3.45 11.82
N LEU A 48 -34.12 2.78 11.68
CA LEU A 48 -33.85 1.53 12.36
C LEU A 48 -33.85 1.72 13.88
N PRO A 49 -34.31 0.71 14.65
CA PRO A 49 -34.31 0.80 16.10
C PRO A 49 -32.89 1.01 16.63
N GLU A 50 -32.75 1.91 17.60
CA GLU A 50 -31.48 2.15 18.26
C GLU A 50 -31.07 0.92 19.07
N VAL A 51 -29.88 0.39 18.79
CA VAL A 51 -29.30 -0.72 19.53
C VAL A 51 -28.30 -0.13 20.52
N ALA A 52 -28.66 -0.16 21.81
CA ALA A 52 -27.75 0.25 22.86
C ALA A 52 -26.52 -0.68 22.86
N PRO A 53 -25.30 -0.13 22.83
CA PRO A 53 -24.10 -0.95 22.90
C PRO A 53 -23.97 -1.55 24.31
N PRO A 54 -23.29 -2.71 24.47
CA PRO A 54 -23.06 -3.31 25.77
C PRO A 54 -22.38 -2.34 26.74
N VAL A 55 -22.69 -2.46 28.04
CA VAL A 55 -22.03 -1.66 29.09
C VAL A 55 -20.51 -1.79 28.99
N ALA A 56 -19.80 -0.67 29.18
CA ALA A 56 -18.33 -0.55 29.07
C ALA A 56 -17.71 -0.73 27.66
N SER A 57 -18.50 -0.88 26.58
CA SER A 57 -17.93 -0.96 25.22
C SER A 57 -17.22 0.33 24.82
N TRP A 58 -17.78 1.49 25.17
CA TRP A 58 -17.18 2.79 24.90
C TRP A 58 -15.93 3.03 25.74
N ASP A 59 -15.91 2.58 27.00
CA ASP A 59 -14.74 2.66 27.85
C ASP A 59 -13.59 1.81 27.31
N ALA A 60 -13.89 0.61 26.78
CA ALA A 60 -12.90 -0.25 26.13
C ALA A 60 -12.33 0.40 24.85
N VAL A 61 -13.19 1.04 24.05
CA VAL A 61 -12.76 1.80 22.85
C VAL A 61 -11.90 2.99 23.26
N ALA A 62 -12.33 3.77 24.26
CA ALA A 62 -11.58 4.90 24.78
C ALA A 62 -10.22 4.48 25.34
N ALA A 63 -10.16 3.37 26.08
CA ALA A 63 -8.92 2.79 26.58
C ALA A 63 -7.99 2.36 25.44
N ARG A 64 -8.52 1.75 24.37
CA ARG A 64 -7.73 1.37 23.19
C ARG A 64 -7.16 2.60 22.45
N LEU A 65 -7.98 3.63 22.28
CA LEU A 65 -7.53 4.88 21.65
C LEU A 65 -6.48 5.59 22.52
N ALA A 66 -6.64 5.58 23.85
CA ALA A 66 -5.69 6.15 24.79
C ALA A 66 -4.38 5.36 24.88
N SER A 67 -4.44 4.04 24.70
CA SER A 67 -3.26 3.14 24.75
C SER A 67 -2.38 3.24 23.50
N GLY A 68 -2.83 3.94 22.46
CA GLY A 68 -2.15 4.01 21.17
C GLY A 68 -2.13 2.65 20.45
N PRO A 69 -1.56 2.58 19.24
CA PRO A 69 -1.41 1.29 18.55
C PRO A 69 -0.63 0.32 19.44
N GLU A 70 -1.25 -0.80 19.82
CA GLU A 70 -0.58 -1.85 20.60
C GLU A 70 0.70 -2.25 19.88
N GLN A 71 1.84 -1.91 20.44
CA GLN A 71 3.10 -2.46 19.97
C GLN A 71 3.03 -3.96 20.24
N PRO A 72 3.16 -4.83 19.23
CA PRO A 72 3.18 -6.26 19.47
C PRO A 72 4.31 -6.50 20.47
N VAL A 73 3.96 -7.02 21.65
CA VAL A 73 4.92 -7.52 22.63
C VAL A 73 5.72 -8.61 21.92
N ARG A 74 6.82 -8.20 21.29
CA ARG A 74 7.82 -9.10 20.75
C ARG A 74 8.33 -9.90 21.93
N SER A 75 7.78 -11.10 22.09
CA SER A 75 8.26 -12.05 23.08
C SER A 75 9.77 -12.18 22.83
N ALA A 76 10.56 -11.71 23.80
CA ALA A 76 12.02 -11.69 23.72
C ALA A 76 12.63 -13.10 23.55
N ARG A 77 11.79 -14.14 23.62
CA ARG A 77 12.16 -15.55 23.46
C ARG A 77 12.30 -15.99 22.00
N HIS A 78 11.71 -15.29 21.03
CA HIS A 78 11.87 -15.63 19.60
C HIS A 78 13.00 -14.88 18.89
N ALA A 79 13.57 -13.83 19.50
CA ALA A 79 14.71 -13.10 18.94
C ALA A 79 16.03 -13.89 19.02
N ALA A 80 16.12 -14.87 19.92
CA ALA A 80 17.36 -15.64 20.14
C ALA A 80 17.54 -16.82 19.17
N TRP A 81 16.49 -17.29 18.47
CA TRP A 81 16.55 -18.49 17.62
C TRP A 81 16.42 -18.24 16.12
N SER A 82 16.16 -17.01 15.69
CA SER A 82 16.06 -16.66 14.27
C SER A 82 17.40 -16.45 13.56
N TRP A 83 18.54 -16.61 14.25
CA TRP A 83 19.88 -16.37 13.67
C TRP A 83 20.49 -17.58 12.98
N LEU A 84 19.88 -18.78 13.06
CA LEU A 84 20.41 -20.00 12.43
C LEU A 84 19.63 -20.49 11.18
N ALA A 85 18.45 -19.94 10.89
CA ALA A 85 17.65 -20.37 9.74
C ALA A 85 17.89 -19.56 8.45
N MET A 86 18.65 -18.46 8.50
CA MET A 86 18.80 -17.53 7.37
C MET A 86 20.03 -17.83 6.47
N ALA A 87 20.90 -18.77 6.85
CA ALA A 87 22.09 -19.08 6.07
C ALA A 87 21.83 -20.07 4.91
N ALA A 88 20.83 -20.95 5.03
CA ALA A 88 20.61 -22.01 4.04
C ALA A 88 19.83 -21.55 2.78
N SER A 89 19.00 -20.50 2.90
CA SER A 89 18.23 -19.98 1.76
C SER A 89 19.06 -19.05 0.86
N ILE A 90 20.05 -18.34 1.41
CA ILE A 90 20.91 -17.42 0.66
C ILE A 90 21.96 -18.18 -0.17
N THR A 91 22.50 -19.30 0.32
CA THR A 91 23.48 -20.10 -0.41
C THR A 91 22.88 -20.81 -1.62
N LEU A 92 21.64 -21.30 -1.52
CA LEU A 92 20.94 -21.94 -2.63
C LEU A 92 20.64 -20.94 -3.76
N ALA A 93 20.23 -19.71 -3.41
CA ALA A 93 19.97 -18.64 -4.36
C ALA A 93 21.25 -18.18 -5.08
N LEU A 94 22.37 -17.99 -4.35
CA LEU A 94 23.66 -17.60 -4.93
C LEU A 94 24.27 -18.70 -5.81
N SER A 95 24.10 -19.98 -5.44
CA SER A 95 24.59 -21.12 -6.23
C SER A 95 23.84 -21.29 -7.55
N LEU A 96 22.53 -21.04 -7.59
CA LEU A 96 21.75 -21.11 -8.83
C LEU A 96 22.11 -19.97 -9.80
N LEU A 97 22.39 -18.78 -9.26
CA LEU A 97 22.83 -17.62 -10.03
C LEU A 97 24.20 -17.83 -10.70
N TRP A 98 25.11 -18.58 -10.08
CA TRP A 98 26.48 -18.78 -10.60
C TRP A 98 26.55 -19.82 -11.74
N ILE A 99 25.65 -20.80 -11.75
CA ILE A 99 25.60 -21.86 -12.79
C ILE A 99 25.02 -21.33 -14.11
N VAL A 100 24.15 -20.33 -14.05
CA VAL A 100 23.56 -19.69 -15.24
C VAL A 100 24.52 -18.72 -15.92
N ASP A 101 25.50 -18.18 -15.19
CA ASP A 101 26.44 -17.15 -15.67
C ASP A 101 27.63 -17.74 -16.49
N HIS A 102 27.83 -19.06 -16.50
CA HIS A 102 29.05 -19.68 -17.04
C HIS A 102 28.93 -20.38 -18.40
N ASP A 103 27.84 -20.20 -19.16
CA ASP A 103 27.68 -20.84 -20.47
C ASP A 103 27.61 -19.79 -21.62
N PRO A 104 28.69 -19.60 -22.41
CA PRO A 104 28.68 -18.71 -23.55
C PRO A 104 28.60 -19.52 -24.85
N ALA A 105 27.39 -19.88 -25.32
CA ALA A 105 27.18 -20.26 -26.71
C ALA A 105 25.71 -20.11 -27.18
N ASP A 106 25.58 -19.40 -28.30
CA ASP A 106 24.48 -19.37 -29.27
C ASP A 106 23.10 -18.73 -28.93
N ARG A 107 22.84 -17.64 -29.65
CA ARG A 107 21.51 -17.12 -30.01
C ARG A 107 21.03 -17.81 -31.30
N PRO A 108 19.72 -18.05 -31.51
CA PRO A 108 18.88 -16.99 -32.08
C PRO A 108 17.42 -16.88 -31.53
N ALA A 109 16.96 -15.61 -31.52
CA ALA A 109 15.62 -14.96 -31.58
C ALA A 109 14.27 -15.75 -31.55
N PRO A 110 13.11 -15.06 -31.39
CA PRO A 110 12.77 -13.90 -30.56
C PRO A 110 11.49 -14.17 -29.71
N GLY A 111 11.31 -13.42 -28.63
CA GLY A 111 10.04 -13.35 -27.91
C GLY A 111 10.16 -13.77 -26.46
N THR A 112 10.39 -12.80 -25.59
CA THR A 112 9.74 -12.59 -24.29
C THR A 112 10.56 -11.48 -23.63
N THR A 113 9.98 -10.28 -23.61
CA THR A 113 10.56 -9.11 -22.97
C THR A 113 10.49 -9.27 -21.46
N THR A 114 11.54 -9.82 -20.86
CA THR A 114 11.91 -9.54 -19.47
C THR A 114 13.42 -9.35 -19.44
N ASP A 115 13.87 -8.34 -20.19
CA ASP A 115 15.19 -7.76 -20.05
C ASP A 115 14.97 -6.46 -19.26
N LEU A 116 14.98 -6.57 -17.94
CA LEU A 116 15.04 -5.42 -17.04
C LEU A 116 16.36 -5.47 -16.27
N VAL A 117 17.29 -4.70 -16.83
CA VAL A 117 18.14 -3.74 -16.13
C VAL A 117 19.05 -4.32 -15.04
N ALA A 118 20.30 -4.46 -15.48
CA ALA A 118 21.52 -4.33 -14.70
C ALA A 118 21.39 -3.48 -13.42
N SER A 119 21.68 -4.08 -12.27
CA SER A 119 22.13 -3.35 -11.09
C SER A 119 23.65 -3.34 -11.05
N THR A 120 24.23 -2.19 -11.40
CA THR A 120 25.62 -1.82 -11.17
C THR A 120 25.99 -1.91 -9.68
N PRO A 121 27.15 -2.47 -9.28
CA PRO A 121 27.54 -2.58 -7.88
C PRO A 121 28.00 -1.23 -7.31
N ALA A 122 27.51 -0.86 -6.13
CA ALA A 122 27.98 0.32 -5.39
C ALA A 122 29.14 -0.04 -4.43
N PRO A 123 30.18 0.81 -4.30
CA PRO A 123 31.35 0.54 -3.48
C PRO A 123 31.08 0.68 -1.99
N SER A 124 31.64 -0.25 -1.22
CA SER A 124 31.59 -0.30 0.25
C SER A 124 32.62 0.65 0.84
N ASN A 125 32.25 1.91 1.10
CA ASN A 125 32.81 2.80 2.13
C ASN A 125 32.13 4.18 2.07
N SER A 126 30.96 4.31 2.70
CA SER A 126 30.25 5.59 2.81
C SER A 126 29.93 5.91 4.28
N VAL A 127 30.17 7.17 4.66
CA VAL A 127 29.76 7.74 5.96
C VAL A 127 28.26 7.46 6.18
N PRO A 128 27.79 7.12 7.40
CA PRO A 128 26.39 6.78 7.66
C PRO A 128 25.37 7.76 7.05
N GLY A 129 25.66 9.07 7.07
CA GLY A 129 24.83 10.09 6.44
C GLY A 129 24.70 9.96 4.92
N GLY A 130 25.76 9.54 4.21
CA GLY A 130 25.72 9.30 2.76
C GLY A 130 24.92 8.06 2.35
N ARG A 131 24.78 7.08 3.25
CA ARG A 131 23.90 5.92 3.01
C ARG A 131 22.43 6.28 3.20
N ALA A 132 22.11 7.09 4.22
CA ALA A 132 20.74 7.57 4.44
C ALA A 132 20.25 8.39 3.24
N THR A 133 21.06 9.32 2.73
CA THR A 133 20.69 10.15 1.56
C THR A 133 20.44 9.31 0.30
N ALA A 134 21.24 8.28 0.04
CA ALA A 134 21.02 7.37 -1.08
C ALA A 134 19.68 6.62 -0.98
N LEU A 135 19.31 6.17 0.22
CA LEU A 135 18.02 5.50 0.45
C LEU A 135 16.83 6.45 0.33
N VAL A 136 16.97 7.69 0.80
CA VAL A 136 15.97 8.75 0.59
C VAL A 136 15.76 9.00 -0.91
N HIS A 137 16.84 9.02 -1.69
CA HIS A 137 16.75 9.19 -3.15
C HIS A 137 16.00 8.03 -3.81
N ALA A 138 16.43 6.79 -3.55
CA ALA A 138 15.77 5.59 -4.08
C ALA A 138 14.27 5.53 -3.68
N SER A 139 13.97 5.90 -2.45
CA SER A 139 12.61 6.01 -1.94
C SER A 139 11.76 7.02 -2.73
N ARG A 140 12.32 8.18 -3.08
CA ARG A 140 11.62 9.19 -3.90
C ARG A 140 11.41 8.71 -5.34
N GLU A 141 12.36 7.99 -5.90
CA GLU A 141 12.25 7.39 -7.24
C GLU A 141 11.12 6.34 -7.28
N LEU A 142 11.07 5.44 -6.29
CA LEU A 142 9.97 4.47 -6.17
C LEU A 142 8.61 5.16 -6.00
N GLU A 143 8.56 6.28 -5.25
CA GLU A 143 7.32 7.05 -5.07
C GLU A 143 6.85 7.72 -6.37
N ALA A 144 7.80 8.22 -7.17
CA ALA A 144 7.50 8.78 -8.48
C ALA A 144 7.01 7.69 -9.44
N ALA A 145 7.65 6.52 -9.44
CA ALA A 145 7.26 5.38 -10.25
C ALA A 145 5.88 4.84 -9.88
N LEU A 146 5.59 4.64 -8.58
CA LEU A 146 4.27 4.21 -8.12
C LEU A 146 3.16 5.20 -8.51
N ARG A 147 3.42 6.51 -8.48
CA ARG A 147 2.47 7.54 -8.94
C ARG A 147 2.26 7.60 -10.45
N ALA A 148 3.26 7.14 -11.22
CA ALA A 148 3.17 7.08 -12.67
C ALA A 148 2.38 5.86 -13.16
N LEU A 149 2.16 4.85 -12.32
CA LEU A 149 1.32 3.70 -12.65
C LEU A 149 -0.13 4.16 -12.88
N PRO A 150 -0.85 3.52 -13.83
CA PRO A 150 -2.26 3.81 -14.04
C PRO A 150 -3.07 3.54 -12.78
N ALA A 151 -4.25 4.16 -12.70
CA ALA A 151 -5.14 4.01 -11.55
C ALA A 151 -5.45 2.54 -11.27
N ALA A 152 -5.54 2.18 -9.99
CA ALA A 152 -5.81 0.82 -9.56
C ALA A 152 -7.11 0.28 -10.19
N PRO A 153 -7.20 -1.03 -10.45
CA PRO A 153 -8.41 -1.65 -10.98
C PRO A 153 -9.63 -1.34 -10.10
N ARG A 154 -10.80 -1.10 -10.72
CA ARG A 154 -12.05 -0.86 -9.97
C ARG A 154 -12.49 -2.07 -9.14
N VAL A 155 -12.07 -3.27 -9.55
CA VAL A 155 -12.35 -4.53 -8.86
C VAL A 155 -11.05 -5.33 -8.80
N THR A 156 -10.64 -5.70 -7.59
CA THR A 156 -9.48 -6.59 -7.34
C THR A 156 -9.91 -7.73 -6.42
N ARG A 157 -9.12 -8.80 -6.35
CA ARG A 157 -9.40 -9.91 -5.43
C ARG A 157 -9.24 -9.41 -3.99
N ALA A 158 -10.10 -9.88 -3.08
CA ALA A 158 -10.08 -9.46 -1.68
C ALA A 158 -8.71 -9.73 -1.01
N SER A 159 -8.05 -10.83 -1.37
CA SER A 159 -6.71 -11.15 -0.87
C SER A 159 -5.66 -10.12 -1.30
N THR A 160 -5.71 -9.66 -2.55
CA THR A 160 -4.77 -8.66 -3.08
C THR A 160 -5.00 -7.30 -2.42
N ALA A 161 -6.27 -6.90 -2.27
CA ALA A 161 -6.62 -5.69 -1.54
C ALA A 161 -6.10 -5.69 -0.09
N LEU A 162 -6.20 -6.84 0.59
CA LEU A 162 -5.65 -7.00 1.94
C LEU A 162 -4.13 -6.85 1.96
N THR A 163 -3.41 -7.52 1.04
CA THR A 163 -1.94 -7.40 0.94
C THR A 163 -1.50 -5.96 0.68
N VAL A 164 -2.19 -5.26 -0.22
CA VAL A 164 -1.92 -3.83 -0.47
C VAL A 164 -2.11 -2.99 0.79
N ALA A 165 -3.23 -3.19 1.51
CA ALA A 165 -3.52 -2.46 2.73
C ALA A 165 -2.47 -2.72 3.83
N GLU A 166 -2.02 -3.96 4.00
CA GLU A 166 -0.98 -4.32 4.97
C GLU A 166 0.38 -3.66 4.65
N LEU A 167 0.73 -3.54 3.37
CA LEU A 167 1.94 -2.85 2.93
C LEU A 167 1.85 -1.34 3.17
N GLU A 168 0.71 -0.73 2.86
CA GLU A 168 0.44 0.69 3.07
C GLU A 168 0.44 1.04 4.58
N ASP A 169 -0.17 0.23 5.42
CA ASP A 169 -0.12 0.37 6.88
C ASP A 169 1.32 0.23 7.41
N GLY A 170 2.10 -0.69 6.84
CA GLY A 170 3.52 -0.84 7.11
C GLY A 170 4.30 0.44 6.81
N LEU A 171 4.05 1.06 5.64
CA LEU A 171 4.67 2.31 5.23
C LEU A 171 4.28 3.47 6.15
N LEU A 172 3.00 3.62 6.47
CA LEU A 172 2.51 4.66 7.39
C LEU A 172 3.21 4.58 8.76
N ARG A 173 3.40 3.36 9.28
CA ARG A 173 4.12 3.15 10.55
C ARG A 173 5.59 3.53 10.44
N ILE A 174 6.28 3.16 9.36
CA ILE A 174 7.69 3.52 9.14
C ILE A 174 7.85 5.03 9.00
N ASP A 175 6.97 5.69 8.26
CA ASP A 175 6.99 7.14 8.05
C ASP A 175 6.72 7.90 9.36
N ALA A 176 5.83 7.39 10.21
CA ALA A 176 5.63 7.92 11.57
C ALA A 176 6.87 7.77 12.46
N GLU A 177 7.60 6.64 12.34
CA GLU A 177 8.84 6.38 13.08
C GLU A 177 9.98 7.31 12.62
N LEU A 178 10.11 7.51 11.31
CA LEU A 178 11.09 8.41 10.68
C LEU A 178 10.85 9.87 11.07
N ASN A 179 9.58 10.28 11.26
CA ASN A 179 9.23 11.63 11.69
C ASN A 179 9.51 11.92 13.18
N ARG A 180 9.95 10.94 13.98
CA ARG A 180 10.30 11.19 15.38
C ARG A 180 11.59 11.98 15.53
N GLN A 181 11.59 12.94 16.44
CA GLN A 181 12.79 13.70 16.79
C GLN A 181 13.80 12.85 17.56
N GLY A 182 15.09 13.14 17.38
CA GLY A 182 16.18 12.49 18.13
C GLY A 182 16.46 11.04 17.70
N LEU A 183 16.09 10.66 16.49
CA LEU A 183 16.33 9.32 15.97
C LEU A 183 17.84 9.07 15.78
N PRO A 184 18.40 7.96 16.32
CA PRO A 184 19.80 7.62 16.08
C PRO A 184 20.06 7.34 14.59
N PRO A 185 21.22 7.74 14.02
CA PRO A 185 21.49 7.64 12.58
C PRO A 185 21.49 6.19 12.07
N GLU A 186 21.95 5.22 12.88
CA GLU A 186 21.89 3.79 12.58
C GLU A 186 20.44 3.30 12.36
N ARG A 187 19.53 3.77 13.23
CA ARG A 187 18.11 3.41 13.20
C ARG A 187 17.40 4.10 12.04
N GLU A 188 17.77 5.35 11.75
CA GLU A 188 17.29 6.08 10.57
C GLU A 188 17.62 5.33 9.28
N VAL A 189 18.87 4.90 9.10
CA VAL A 189 19.29 4.12 7.92
C VAL A 189 18.51 2.80 7.82
N THR A 190 18.24 2.14 8.95
CA THR A 190 17.46 0.89 8.96
C THR A 190 16.01 1.13 8.55
N LEU A 191 15.36 2.18 9.05
CA LEU A 191 13.99 2.53 8.70
C LEU A 191 13.87 2.93 7.22
N TRP A 192 14.83 3.68 6.69
CA TRP A 192 14.86 4.00 5.26
C TRP A 192 15.01 2.74 4.38
N ARG A 193 15.84 1.78 4.78
CA ARG A 193 15.92 0.48 4.07
C ARG A 193 14.59 -0.27 4.11
N GLN A 194 13.93 -0.29 5.26
CA GLN A 194 12.62 -0.92 5.42
C GLN A 194 11.56 -0.25 4.54
N ARG A 195 11.53 1.09 4.48
CA ARG A 195 10.63 1.85 3.61
C ARG A 195 10.80 1.46 2.14
N VAL A 196 12.05 1.49 1.65
CA VAL A 196 12.37 1.10 0.26
C VAL A 196 11.90 -0.33 -0.02
N GLY A 197 12.15 -1.27 0.89
CA GLY A 197 11.68 -2.66 0.72
C GLY A 197 10.16 -2.81 0.67
N LEU A 198 9.41 -2.05 1.48
CA LEU A 198 7.94 -2.06 1.44
C LEU A 198 7.40 -1.42 0.15
N MET A 199 8.02 -0.34 -0.33
CA MET A 199 7.64 0.30 -1.60
C MET A 199 7.92 -0.60 -2.80
N ASP A 200 9.02 -1.34 -2.78
CA ASP A 200 9.34 -2.33 -3.81
C ASP A 200 8.30 -3.47 -3.83
N ALA A 201 7.95 -4.01 -2.66
CA ALA A 201 6.89 -5.01 -2.55
C ALA A 201 5.53 -4.49 -3.05
N LEU A 202 5.17 -3.24 -2.70
CA LEU A 202 3.95 -2.61 -3.20
C LEU A 202 3.99 -2.48 -4.73
N MET A 203 5.13 -2.07 -5.28
CA MET A 203 5.32 -1.96 -6.73
C MET A 203 5.16 -3.31 -7.44
N GLN A 204 5.71 -4.39 -6.89
CA GLN A 204 5.54 -5.74 -7.43
C GLN A 204 4.07 -6.17 -7.45
N VAL A 205 3.32 -5.91 -6.37
CA VAL A 205 1.88 -6.21 -6.32
C VAL A 205 1.12 -5.41 -7.39
N ARG A 206 1.43 -4.11 -7.55
CA ARG A 206 0.80 -3.27 -8.59
C ARG A 206 1.11 -3.76 -10.01
N TYR A 207 2.34 -4.19 -10.27
CA TYR A 207 2.67 -4.78 -11.57
C TYR A 207 1.93 -6.09 -11.82
N ALA A 208 1.78 -6.94 -10.81
CA ALA A 208 1.00 -8.17 -10.92
C ALA A 208 -0.48 -7.88 -11.21
N GLU A 209 -1.09 -6.89 -10.54
CA GLU A 209 -2.48 -6.47 -10.82
C GLU A 209 -2.66 -5.99 -12.27
N LEU A 210 -1.67 -5.27 -12.81
CA LEU A 210 -1.72 -4.84 -14.21
C LEU A 210 -1.57 -6.00 -15.19
N ALA A 211 -0.70 -6.98 -14.88
CA ALA A 211 -0.53 -8.16 -15.71
C ALA A 211 -1.77 -9.06 -15.74
N GLU A 212 -2.56 -9.13 -14.67
CA GLU A 212 -3.82 -9.89 -14.64
C GLU A 212 -4.97 -9.21 -15.40
N THR A 213 -4.84 -7.92 -15.73
CA THR A 213 -5.91 -7.13 -16.36
C THR A 213 -5.86 -7.17 -17.90
N TYR A 214 -4.81 -7.74 -18.50
CA TYR A 214 -4.64 -7.94 -19.96
C TYR A 214 -4.65 -9.42 -20.34
#